data_AF-A0A7D4AWY2-F1
#
_entry.id   AF-A0A7D4AWY2-F1
#
_cell.length_a   1.000
_cell.length_b   1.000
_cell.length_c   1.000
_cell.angle_alpha   90.00
_cell.angle_beta   90.00
_cell.angle_gamma   90.00
#
_symmetry.space_group_name_H-M   'P 1'
#
loop_
_entity.id
_entity.type
_entity.pdbx_description
1 polymer ?
#
loop_
_entity_poly.entity_id
_entity_poly.type
_entity_poly.pdbx_seq_one_letter_code
_entity_poly.pdbx_strand_id
1 'polypeptide(L)'
;MIKFINTLINGNEVNGRLSGLTPLQKLTLRFAVVSLLYYGFAVIEGMIMRLILASPNSLTELIPEHQYFAILTAHPLVGIFGATYTLVFGAFYFALPYLMKKPLWGFKAASWSFWLITIGVFLFWFAGFLSHYGPLYTLYWPLPADFNQFGPWGGTFFILGIALVMVASIIFVVVVFKTIAYTPKGWEKQPGGALLASALGVSGLANLFCKKENRKSHKVPLPVAAIARGSVDVFLNAGIITFTGVLILVYLVGHILGYNLQNSWIDALLYKNMFWWGLDLIADGLVLIFVAGTWYLLAMLITGVKNVYMENVARALLLLELVVSWTVWSHHLLSDQAQPLMLKLVSGQFVTAFELITQGLALFISLVTLWNARPLKWTPELKFFLGGLLGFALAVAAGIIQADMGMNRILHNTQWIVGPHVHVAVLIGLTMTLYAVVYKLLPVLTNGLNIFSVKLTSWHFWLHLLGGIGMGAFMGMAGLKGMLRRTIYYNGEFDIFMALAAIAGAALLFAYLAYFFNLVLTIGIKGIIEIFKPSKLPKEQILPE
;
A
#
# COMPACT_ATOMS: atom_id res chain seq x y z
N MET A 1 32.24 18.60 8.92
CA MET A 1 31.00 18.91 9.68
C MET A 1 30.21 20.07 9.05
N ILE A 2 30.82 21.25 8.84
CA ILE A 2 30.14 22.44 8.27
C ILE A 2 29.45 22.18 6.92
N LYS A 3 30.13 21.52 5.97
CA LYS A 3 29.55 21.18 4.65
C LYS A 3 28.31 20.28 4.75
N PHE A 4 28.32 19.29 5.64
CA PHE A 4 27.18 18.39 5.85
C PHE A 4 25.99 19.13 6.45
N ILE A 5 26.20 19.96 7.48
CA ILE A 5 25.14 20.78 8.08
C ILE A 5 24.55 21.73 7.04
N ASN A 6 25.38 22.33 6.20
CA ASN A 6 24.91 23.21 5.14
C ASN A 6 24.01 22.47 4.13
N THR A 7 24.41 21.28 3.68
CA THR A 7 23.58 20.44 2.79
C THR A 7 22.31 19.95 3.48
N LEU A 8 22.35 19.62 4.77
CA LEU A 8 21.16 19.22 5.53
C LEU A 8 20.14 20.36 5.60
N ILE A 9 20.59 21.60 5.84
CA ILE A 9 19.70 22.76 5.97
C ILE A 9 19.17 23.21 4.60
N ASN A 10 20.07 23.35 3.61
CA ASN A 10 19.75 24.00 2.34
C ASN A 10 19.49 23.02 1.19
N GLY A 11 19.75 21.72 1.36
CA GLY A 11 19.62 20.69 0.33
C GLY A 11 20.81 20.67 -0.64
N ASN A 12 20.78 19.73 -1.57
CA ASN A 12 21.79 19.60 -2.62
C ASN A 12 21.24 20.17 -3.93
N GLU A 13 21.84 21.26 -4.41
CA GLU A 13 21.44 21.95 -5.66
C GLU A 13 20.00 22.50 -5.66
N VAL A 14 19.46 22.80 -4.48
CA VAL A 14 18.12 23.39 -4.28
C VAL A 14 18.16 24.90 -4.55
N ASN A 15 18.50 25.26 -5.78
CA ASN A 15 18.69 26.64 -6.23
C ASN A 15 17.36 27.34 -6.53
N GLY A 16 16.46 27.45 -5.55
CA GLY A 16 15.12 28.03 -5.73
C GLY A 16 14.15 27.16 -6.52
N ARG A 17 14.56 25.97 -6.96
CA ARG A 17 13.72 25.02 -7.74
C ARG A 17 12.39 24.69 -7.05
N LEU A 18 12.40 24.59 -5.71
CA LEU A 18 11.22 24.22 -4.91
C LEU A 18 10.23 25.38 -4.71
N SER A 19 10.66 26.64 -4.83
CA SER A 19 9.74 27.77 -4.72
C SER A 19 8.91 27.96 -6.00
N GLY A 20 9.41 27.48 -7.14
CA GLY A 20 8.73 27.45 -8.44
C GLY A 20 7.84 26.23 -8.69
N LEU A 21 7.49 25.47 -7.66
CA LEU A 21 6.61 24.29 -7.82
C LEU A 21 5.15 24.70 -7.98
N THR A 22 4.42 23.99 -8.83
CA THR A 22 2.96 24.13 -8.97
C THR A 22 2.23 23.67 -7.70
N PRO A 23 0.96 24.08 -7.50
CA PRO A 23 0.15 23.58 -6.39
C PRO A 23 0.07 22.05 -6.35
N LEU A 24 -0.01 21.39 -7.51
CA LEU A 24 -0.10 19.94 -7.60
C LEU A 24 1.22 19.23 -7.29
N GLN A 25 2.36 19.76 -7.76
CA GLN A 25 3.68 19.25 -7.35
C GLN A 25 3.85 19.35 -5.84
N LYS A 26 3.53 20.52 -5.24
CA LYS A 26 3.61 20.71 -3.78
C LYS A 26 2.70 19.74 -3.03
N LEU A 27 1.45 19.58 -3.45
CA LEU A 27 0.53 18.63 -2.81
C LEU A 27 1.07 17.19 -2.86
N THR A 28 1.52 16.75 -4.03
CA THR A 28 2.10 15.41 -4.25
C THR A 28 3.31 15.16 -3.35
N LEU A 29 4.20 16.15 -3.24
CA LEU A 29 5.37 16.06 -2.37
C LEU A 29 5.00 16.05 -0.88
N ARG A 30 3.93 16.72 -0.45
CA ARG A 30 3.45 16.63 0.96
C ARG A 30 3.03 15.22 1.31
N PHE A 31 2.27 14.56 0.43
CA PHE A 31 1.94 13.14 0.57
C PHE A 31 3.21 12.28 0.66
N ALA A 32 4.19 12.50 -0.23
CA ALA A 32 5.45 11.75 -0.18
C ALA A 32 6.24 11.96 1.12
N VAL A 33 6.29 13.19 1.64
CA VAL A 33 6.98 13.50 2.91
C VAL A 33 6.27 12.83 4.08
N VAL A 34 4.95 12.94 4.19
CA VAL A 34 4.19 12.29 5.28
C VAL A 34 4.27 10.77 5.19
N SER A 35 4.21 10.21 3.98
CA SER A 35 4.42 8.78 3.75
C SER A 35 5.78 8.31 4.26
N LEU A 36 6.85 9.07 3.98
CA LEU A 36 8.20 8.75 4.44
C LEU A 36 8.28 8.73 5.98
N LEU A 37 7.58 9.65 6.66
CA LEU A 37 7.53 9.70 8.13
C LEU A 37 6.82 8.48 8.72
N TYR A 38 5.63 8.13 8.23
CA TYR A 38 4.90 6.95 8.70
C TYR A 38 5.59 5.64 8.33
N TYR A 39 6.31 5.60 7.21
CA TYR A 39 7.15 4.45 6.90
C TYR A 39 8.26 4.28 7.94
N GLY A 40 8.84 5.38 8.42
CA GLY A 40 9.76 5.35 9.57
C GLY A 40 9.14 4.77 10.83
N PHE A 41 7.89 5.13 11.15
CA PHE A 41 7.17 4.56 12.29
C PHE A 41 7.03 3.04 12.13
N ALA A 42 6.53 2.58 10.98
CA ALA A 42 6.35 1.16 10.71
C ALA A 42 7.66 0.36 10.76
N VAL A 43 8.77 0.90 10.25
CA VAL A 43 10.09 0.25 10.29
C VAL A 43 10.62 0.14 11.72
N ILE A 44 10.47 1.19 12.54
CA ILE A 44 10.88 1.20 13.94
C ILE A 44 10.03 0.20 14.76
N GLU A 45 8.71 0.24 14.61
CA GLU A 45 7.79 -0.70 15.26
C GLU A 45 8.06 -2.15 14.88
N GLY A 46 8.29 -2.39 13.58
CA GLY A 46 8.67 -3.70 13.06
C GLY A 46 9.96 -4.21 13.71
N MET A 47 10.97 -3.34 13.83
CA MET A 47 12.24 -3.69 14.46
C MET A 47 12.08 -3.96 15.96
N ILE A 48 11.29 -3.16 16.68
CA ILE A 48 10.96 -3.40 18.10
C ILE A 48 10.35 -4.79 18.27
N MET A 49 9.34 -5.14 17.46
CA MET A 49 8.71 -6.47 17.52
C MET A 49 9.68 -7.59 17.15
N ARG A 50 10.59 -7.37 16.19
CA ARG A 50 11.62 -8.37 15.84
C ARG A 50 12.62 -8.59 16.97
N LEU A 51 13.07 -7.52 17.63
CA LEU A 51 13.98 -7.61 18.77
C LEU A 51 13.33 -8.37 19.93
N ILE A 52 12.09 -8.03 20.29
CA ILE A 52 11.34 -8.75 21.34
C ILE A 52 11.24 -10.24 21.02
N LEU A 53 10.94 -10.61 19.78
CA LEU A 53 10.85 -12.02 19.41
C LEU A 53 12.21 -12.73 19.33
N ALA A 54 13.31 -12.01 19.22
CA ALA A 54 14.66 -12.56 19.23
C ALA A 54 15.28 -12.65 20.64
N SER A 55 14.80 -11.86 21.59
CA SER A 55 15.24 -11.88 22.98
C SER A 55 14.09 -11.50 23.93
N PRO A 56 13.08 -12.37 24.06
CA PRO A 56 11.84 -12.03 24.75
C PRO A 56 12.07 -11.78 26.24
N ASN A 57 12.83 -12.65 26.92
CA ASN A 57 13.09 -12.54 28.36
C ASN A 57 13.69 -11.19 28.78
N SER A 58 14.61 -10.64 27.99
CA SER A 58 15.29 -9.38 28.33
C SER A 58 14.53 -8.13 27.88
N LEU A 59 13.74 -8.22 26.82
CA LEU A 59 13.12 -7.04 26.20
C LEU A 59 11.67 -6.83 26.62
N THR A 60 10.95 -7.86 27.08
CA THR A 60 9.59 -7.69 27.60
C THR A 60 9.57 -6.98 28.96
N GLU A 61 10.70 -6.95 29.68
CA GLU A 61 10.88 -6.10 30.87
C GLU A 61 10.86 -4.60 30.54
N LEU A 62 11.37 -4.23 29.35
CA LEU A 62 11.40 -2.84 28.87
C LEU A 62 10.14 -2.44 28.12
N ILE A 63 9.57 -3.38 27.34
CA ILE A 63 8.37 -3.19 26.54
C ILE A 63 7.39 -4.31 26.90
N PRO A 64 6.46 -4.05 27.84
CA PRO A 64 5.51 -5.05 28.30
C PRO A 64 4.65 -5.64 27.18
N GLU A 65 4.08 -6.82 27.42
CA GLU A 65 3.26 -7.54 26.43
C GLU A 65 2.09 -6.72 25.88
N HIS A 66 1.37 -5.99 26.75
CA HIS A 66 0.26 -5.12 26.32
C HIS A 66 0.73 -4.05 25.32
N GLN A 67 1.94 -3.51 25.50
CA GLN A 67 2.53 -2.57 24.56
C GLN A 67 2.95 -3.26 23.26
N TYR A 68 3.50 -4.48 23.34
CA TYR A 68 3.81 -5.29 22.16
C TYR A 68 2.55 -5.53 21.29
N PHE A 69 1.42 -5.91 21.91
CA PHE A 69 0.17 -6.16 21.18
C PHE A 69 -0.48 -4.87 20.64
N ALA A 70 -0.32 -3.74 21.34
CA ALA A 70 -0.72 -2.43 20.81
C ALA A 70 0.09 -2.06 19.56
N ILE A 71 1.41 -2.24 19.59
CA ILE A 71 2.29 -2.05 18.43
C ILE A 71 1.90 -3.01 17.30
N LEU A 72 1.71 -4.30 17.60
CA LEU A 72 1.29 -5.31 16.62
C LEU A 72 -0.06 -4.99 15.96
N THR A 73 -0.93 -4.28 16.67
CA THR A 73 -2.22 -3.79 16.16
C THR A 73 -2.03 -2.59 15.23
N ALA A 74 -1.23 -1.60 15.62
CA ALA A 74 -1.04 -0.37 14.86
C ALA A 74 -0.11 -0.53 13.65
N HIS A 75 0.98 -1.28 13.79
CA HIS A 75 2.04 -1.46 12.78
C HIS A 75 1.54 -1.71 11.35
N PRO A 76 0.69 -2.71 11.08
CA PRO A 76 0.22 -2.95 9.71
C PRO A 76 -0.65 -1.80 9.19
N LEU A 77 -1.42 -1.14 10.06
CA LEU A 77 -2.28 -0.02 9.68
C LEU A 77 -1.45 1.23 9.37
N VAL A 78 -0.40 1.51 10.16
CA VAL A 78 0.55 2.61 9.90
C VAL A 78 1.31 2.36 8.60
N GLY A 79 1.79 1.13 8.38
CA GLY A 79 2.48 0.77 7.14
C GLY A 79 1.59 0.93 5.91
N ILE A 80 0.38 0.38 5.92
CA ILE A 80 -0.52 0.42 4.76
C ILE A 80 -1.17 1.80 4.59
N PHE A 81 -1.85 2.33 5.61
CA PHE A 81 -2.58 3.59 5.48
C PHE A 81 -1.67 4.82 5.61
N GLY A 82 -0.73 4.80 6.55
CA GLY A 82 0.20 5.90 6.80
C GLY A 82 1.25 6.04 5.71
N ALA A 83 1.92 4.94 5.33
CA ALA A 83 2.95 4.99 4.30
C ALA A 83 2.40 4.76 2.89
N THR A 84 1.89 3.57 2.60
CA THR A 84 1.56 3.14 1.23
C THR A 84 0.41 3.95 0.61
N TYR A 85 -0.75 4.04 1.26
CA TYR A 85 -1.91 4.79 0.76
C TYR A 85 -1.56 6.25 0.52
N THR A 86 -0.91 6.89 1.49
CA THR A 86 -0.47 8.28 1.38
C THR A 86 0.39 8.48 0.14
N LEU A 87 1.39 7.63 -0.10
CA LEU A 87 2.25 7.75 -1.28
C LEU A 87 1.48 7.52 -2.59
N VAL A 88 0.66 6.47 -2.65
CA VAL A 88 -0.10 6.09 -3.83
C VAL A 88 -1.12 7.16 -4.21
N PHE A 89 -1.89 7.67 -3.25
CA PHE A 89 -2.91 8.71 -3.52
C PHE A 89 -2.26 10.00 -4.00
N GLY A 90 -1.17 10.43 -3.35
CA GLY A 90 -0.39 11.57 -3.82
C GLY A 90 0.12 11.38 -5.25
N ALA A 91 0.74 10.23 -5.53
CA ALA A 91 1.26 9.91 -6.86
C ALA A 91 0.16 9.87 -7.92
N PHE A 92 -1.02 9.34 -7.61
CA PHE A 92 -2.14 9.25 -8.56
C PHE A 92 -2.86 10.57 -8.78
N TYR A 93 -2.96 11.43 -7.77
CA TYR A 93 -3.41 12.82 -7.97
C TYR A 93 -2.50 13.58 -8.93
N PHE A 94 -1.21 13.24 -9.02
CA PHE A 94 -0.32 13.77 -10.04
C PHE A 94 -0.42 13.02 -11.38
N ALA A 95 -0.41 11.69 -11.35
CA ALA A 95 -0.34 10.86 -12.55
C ALA A 95 -1.59 11.02 -13.43
N LEU A 96 -2.79 11.10 -12.85
CA LEU A 96 -4.03 11.31 -13.60
C LEU A 96 -3.99 12.56 -14.49
N PRO A 97 -3.81 13.78 -13.92
CA PRO A 97 -3.76 14.99 -14.72
C PRO A 97 -2.56 15.01 -15.66
N TYR A 98 -1.40 14.49 -15.24
CA TYR A 98 -0.20 14.38 -16.08
C TYR A 98 -0.44 13.51 -17.33
N LEU A 99 -1.05 12.34 -17.17
CA LEU A 99 -1.31 11.39 -18.26
C LEU A 99 -2.49 11.82 -19.15
N MET A 100 -3.51 12.45 -18.58
CA MET A 100 -4.66 12.96 -19.32
C MET A 100 -4.45 14.36 -19.91
N LYS A 101 -3.32 15.02 -19.59
CA LYS A 101 -3.00 16.41 -19.96
C LYS A 101 -4.12 17.38 -19.60
N LYS A 102 -4.65 17.22 -18.39
CA LYS A 102 -5.88 17.86 -17.94
C LYS A 102 -5.78 18.22 -16.47
N PRO A 103 -6.31 19.36 -15.98
CA PRO A 103 -6.19 19.71 -14.56
C PRO A 103 -6.84 18.67 -13.63
N LEU A 104 -6.40 18.61 -12.38
CA LEU A 104 -7.03 17.77 -11.36
C LEU A 104 -8.40 18.33 -10.98
N TRP A 105 -9.43 17.49 -10.92
CA TRP A 105 -10.71 17.92 -10.37
C TRP A 105 -10.61 18.08 -8.85
N GLY A 106 -11.12 19.18 -8.31
CA GLY A 106 -11.30 19.32 -6.87
C GLY A 106 -10.00 19.32 -6.05
N PHE A 107 -9.02 20.18 -6.39
CA PHE A 107 -7.76 20.33 -5.64
C PHE A 107 -7.97 20.47 -4.11
N LYS A 108 -9.02 21.18 -3.69
CA LYS A 108 -9.39 21.30 -2.26
C LYS A 108 -9.75 19.95 -1.65
N ALA A 109 -10.51 19.12 -2.36
CA ALA A 109 -10.89 17.78 -1.89
C ALA A 109 -9.65 16.88 -1.78
N ALA A 110 -8.77 16.90 -2.78
CA ALA A 110 -7.48 16.20 -2.70
C ALA A 110 -6.64 16.67 -1.49
N SER A 111 -6.62 17.98 -1.21
CA SER A 111 -5.95 18.55 -0.03
C SER A 111 -6.61 18.13 1.30
N TRP A 112 -7.94 17.99 1.34
CA TRP A 112 -8.64 17.47 2.52
C TRP A 112 -8.30 16.00 2.77
N SER A 113 -8.26 15.18 1.70
CA SER A 113 -7.88 13.77 1.84
C SER A 113 -6.48 13.59 2.44
N PHE A 114 -5.52 14.47 2.10
CA PHE A 114 -4.19 14.51 2.71
C PHE A 114 -4.26 14.67 4.23
N TRP A 115 -5.00 15.68 4.70
CA TRP A 115 -5.12 15.97 6.13
C TRP A 115 -5.87 14.88 6.88
N LEU A 116 -6.94 14.34 6.30
CA LEU A 116 -7.72 13.26 6.90
C LEU A 116 -6.90 11.99 7.10
N ILE A 117 -6.09 11.58 6.11
CA ILE A 117 -5.18 10.43 6.27
C ILE A 117 -4.13 10.73 7.33
N THR A 118 -3.49 11.89 7.26
CA THR A 118 -2.42 12.27 8.19
C THR A 118 -2.92 12.29 9.63
N ILE A 119 -4.03 12.98 9.89
CA ILE A 119 -4.61 13.09 11.24
C ILE A 119 -5.20 11.75 11.67
N GLY A 120 -5.89 11.03 10.78
CA GLY A 120 -6.51 9.74 11.09
C GLY A 120 -5.49 8.67 11.48
N VAL A 121 -4.38 8.58 10.74
CA VAL A 121 -3.29 7.65 11.05
C VAL A 121 -2.63 7.99 12.37
N PHE A 122 -2.30 9.26 12.58
CA PHE A 122 -1.75 9.68 13.87
C PHE A 122 -2.71 9.38 15.03
N LEU A 123 -4.01 9.65 14.86
CA LEU A 123 -5.00 9.47 15.90
C LEU A 123 -5.12 8.01 16.34
N PHE A 124 -5.26 7.06 15.41
CA PHE A 124 -5.38 5.65 15.82
C PHE A 124 -4.07 5.11 16.39
N TRP A 125 -2.94 5.52 15.81
CA TRP A 125 -1.62 5.11 16.30
C TRP A 125 -1.39 5.61 17.72
N PHE A 126 -1.67 6.89 17.97
CA PHE A 126 -1.51 7.53 19.27
C PHE A 126 -2.48 6.97 20.31
N ALA A 127 -3.73 6.69 19.91
CA ALA A 127 -4.71 6.03 20.76
C ALA A 127 -4.21 4.64 21.20
N GLY A 128 -3.75 3.82 20.25
CA GLY A 128 -3.19 2.49 20.56
C GLY A 128 -1.95 2.58 21.46
N PHE A 129 -1.05 3.52 21.18
CA PHE A 129 0.17 3.73 21.96
C PHE A 129 -0.11 4.11 23.42
N LEU A 130 -1.07 5.01 23.69
CA LEU A 130 -1.36 5.47 25.04
C LEU A 130 -2.31 4.57 25.83
N SER A 131 -3.31 3.99 25.16
CA SER A 131 -4.37 3.22 25.83
C SER A 131 -4.14 1.71 25.80
N HIS A 132 -3.12 1.26 25.07
CA HIS A 132 -2.84 -0.16 24.80
C HIS A 132 -4.01 -0.90 24.15
N TYR A 133 -4.87 -0.18 23.40
CA TYR A 133 -5.96 -0.78 22.63
C TYR A 133 -5.39 -1.68 21.54
N GLY A 134 -5.43 -3.00 21.77
CA GLY A 134 -4.70 -4.00 20.99
C GLY A 134 -5.53 -5.18 20.45
N PRO A 135 -6.72 -4.98 19.84
CA PRO A 135 -7.53 -6.09 19.29
C PRO A 135 -6.99 -6.69 17.99
N LEU A 136 -5.77 -6.31 17.56
CA LEU A 136 -5.13 -6.66 16.30
C LEU A 136 -5.81 -6.01 15.09
N TYR A 137 -5.05 -5.84 13.99
CA TYR A 137 -5.54 -5.16 12.78
C TYR A 137 -6.78 -5.80 12.14
N THR A 138 -7.02 -7.08 12.44
CA THR A 138 -8.18 -7.82 11.94
C THR A 138 -9.48 -7.51 12.69
N LEU A 139 -9.40 -6.86 13.86
CA LEU A 139 -10.56 -6.43 14.65
C LEU A 139 -11.62 -7.53 14.80
N TYR A 140 -11.20 -8.77 15.03
CA TYR A 140 -12.12 -9.91 15.05
C TYR A 140 -13.01 -9.88 16.27
N TRP A 141 -14.32 -10.05 16.05
CA TRP A 141 -15.28 -10.19 17.13
C TRP A 141 -14.92 -11.39 18.04
N PRO A 142 -15.02 -11.27 19.38
CA PRO A 142 -15.51 -10.12 20.16
C PRO A 142 -14.43 -9.12 20.63
N LEU A 143 -13.15 -9.33 20.29
CA LEU A 143 -12.01 -8.57 20.85
C LEU A 143 -12.16 -7.04 20.82
N PRO A 144 -12.56 -6.37 19.72
CA PRO A 144 -12.64 -4.91 19.71
C PRO A 144 -13.73 -4.35 20.66
N ALA A 145 -14.65 -5.19 21.13
CA ALA A 145 -15.71 -4.85 22.08
C ALA A 145 -15.54 -5.51 23.46
N ASP A 146 -14.37 -6.09 23.75
CA ASP A 146 -14.05 -6.59 25.08
C ASP A 146 -13.58 -5.45 26.00
N PHE A 147 -14.53 -4.88 26.73
CA PHE A 147 -14.28 -3.75 27.64
C PHE A 147 -13.66 -4.16 28.98
N ASN A 148 -13.48 -5.46 29.24
CA ASN A 148 -12.70 -5.91 30.40
C ASN A 148 -11.19 -5.81 30.12
N GLN A 149 -10.80 -6.02 28.86
CA GLN A 149 -9.40 -5.93 28.43
C GLN A 149 -9.03 -4.52 27.96
N PHE A 150 -9.97 -3.81 27.32
CA PHE A 150 -9.68 -2.57 26.62
C PHE A 150 -10.56 -1.39 27.07
N GLY A 151 -9.92 -0.25 27.33
CA GLY A 151 -10.64 0.97 27.65
C GLY A 151 -11.48 1.49 26.48
N PRO A 152 -12.77 1.85 26.68
CA PRO A 152 -13.66 2.25 25.59
C PRO A 152 -13.25 3.55 24.91
N TRP A 153 -12.58 4.47 25.63
CA TRP A 153 -12.03 5.70 25.06
C TRP A 153 -10.90 5.42 24.07
N GLY A 154 -10.00 4.50 24.42
CA GLY A 154 -8.91 4.06 23.54
C GLY A 154 -9.45 3.50 22.23
N GLY A 155 -10.41 2.58 22.32
CA GLY A 155 -11.10 2.04 21.14
C GLY A 155 -11.83 3.10 20.33
N THR A 156 -12.48 4.07 20.98
CA THR A 156 -13.25 5.12 20.28
C THR A 156 -12.34 5.99 19.41
N PHE A 157 -11.22 6.48 19.96
CA PHE A 157 -10.26 7.27 19.19
C PHE A 157 -9.55 6.45 18.12
N PHE A 158 -9.27 5.17 18.41
CA PHE A 158 -8.70 4.25 17.44
C PHE A 158 -9.59 4.07 16.21
N ILE A 159 -10.87 3.75 16.41
CA ILE A 159 -11.81 3.55 15.31
C ILE A 159 -12.14 4.87 14.60
N LEU A 160 -12.22 5.99 15.33
CA LEU A 160 -12.38 7.31 14.71
C LEU A 160 -11.21 7.64 13.76
N GLY A 161 -9.98 7.33 14.16
CA GLY A 161 -8.80 7.50 13.29
C GLY A 161 -8.92 6.71 11.99
N ILE A 162 -9.33 5.44 12.06
CA ILE A 162 -9.60 4.61 10.88
C ILE A 162 -10.71 5.21 10.01
N ALA A 163 -11.81 5.68 10.62
CA ALA A 163 -12.93 6.29 9.89
C ALA A 163 -12.49 7.53 9.09
N LEU A 164 -11.62 8.38 9.65
CA LEU A 164 -11.07 9.53 8.93
C LEU A 164 -10.27 9.11 7.68
N VAL A 165 -9.46 8.05 7.80
CA VAL A 165 -8.74 7.47 6.65
C VAL A 165 -9.71 6.96 5.59
N MET A 166 -10.79 6.27 5.97
CA MET A 166 -11.78 5.76 5.02
C MET A 166 -12.54 6.88 4.31
N VAL A 167 -12.91 7.96 5.00
CA VAL A 167 -13.49 9.16 4.37
C VAL A 167 -12.52 9.77 3.36
N ALA A 168 -11.23 9.81 3.69
CA ALA A 168 -10.22 10.28 2.75
C ALA A 168 -10.10 9.40 1.50
N SER A 169 -10.22 8.07 1.65
CA SER A 169 -10.25 7.11 0.54
C SER A 169 -11.46 7.34 -0.36
N ILE A 170 -12.64 7.61 0.19
CA ILE A 170 -13.83 7.95 -0.60
C ILE A 170 -13.60 9.26 -1.38
N ILE A 171 -13.02 10.28 -0.74
CA ILE A 171 -12.67 11.55 -1.41
C ILE A 171 -11.69 11.29 -2.56
N PHE A 172 -10.68 10.45 -2.35
CA PHE A 172 -9.73 10.05 -3.39
C PHE A 172 -10.44 9.43 -4.60
N VAL A 173 -11.33 8.47 -4.37
CA VAL A 173 -12.10 7.82 -5.45
C VAL A 173 -12.95 8.84 -6.21
N VAL A 174 -13.66 9.73 -5.50
CA VAL A 174 -14.46 10.78 -6.14
C VAL A 174 -13.59 11.68 -7.01
N VAL A 175 -12.41 12.08 -6.52
CA VAL A 175 -11.46 12.90 -7.27
C VAL A 175 -10.96 12.18 -8.51
N VAL A 176 -10.63 10.89 -8.42
CA VAL A 176 -10.20 10.06 -9.57
C VAL A 176 -11.26 10.06 -10.67
N PHE A 177 -12.48 9.61 -10.35
CA PHE A 177 -13.54 9.46 -11.35
C PHE A 177 -14.02 10.80 -11.89
N LYS A 178 -14.13 11.82 -11.04
CA LYS A 178 -14.47 13.17 -11.50
C LYS A 178 -13.38 13.73 -12.40
N THR A 179 -12.09 13.54 -12.08
CA THR A 179 -10.97 13.99 -12.93
C THR A 179 -11.03 13.35 -14.32
N ILE A 180 -11.40 12.07 -14.41
CA ILE A 180 -11.59 11.39 -15.69
C ILE A 180 -12.76 12.02 -16.47
N ALA A 181 -13.93 12.19 -15.83
CA ALA A 181 -15.18 12.49 -16.51
C ALA A 181 -15.46 13.99 -16.76
N TYR A 182 -14.96 14.90 -15.93
CA TYR A 182 -15.36 16.31 -15.98
C TYR A 182 -14.83 17.02 -17.25
N THR A 183 -15.40 18.16 -17.62
CA THR A 183 -14.81 19.00 -18.68
C THR A 183 -14.12 20.21 -18.02
N PRO A 184 -12.83 20.47 -18.27
CA PRO A 184 -12.16 21.66 -17.73
C PRO A 184 -12.80 22.93 -18.27
N LYS A 185 -12.69 24.02 -17.50
CA LYS A 185 -13.21 25.32 -17.95
C LYS A 185 -12.50 25.74 -19.24
N GLY A 186 -13.27 26.16 -20.24
CA GLY A 186 -12.75 26.59 -21.54
C GLY A 186 -12.46 25.45 -22.52
N TRP A 187 -12.69 24.18 -22.15
CA TRP A 187 -12.58 23.05 -23.07
C TRP A 187 -13.92 22.71 -23.69
N GLU A 188 -13.90 22.14 -24.90
CA GLU A 188 -15.08 21.50 -25.48
C GLU A 188 -15.58 20.33 -24.61
N LYS A 189 -16.92 20.17 -24.57
CA LYS A 189 -17.59 19.14 -23.77
C LYS A 189 -17.01 17.77 -24.06
N GLN A 190 -16.33 17.19 -23.08
CA GLN A 190 -15.74 15.87 -23.20
C GLN A 190 -16.80 14.78 -23.01
N PRO A 191 -16.68 13.63 -23.71
CA PRO A 191 -17.63 12.53 -23.59
C PRO A 191 -17.38 11.73 -22.29
N GLY A 192 -17.71 12.31 -21.13
CA GLY A 192 -17.39 11.78 -19.81
C GLY A 192 -17.80 10.32 -19.60
N GLY A 193 -19.00 9.93 -20.04
CA GLY A 193 -19.47 8.54 -19.95
C GLY A 193 -18.60 7.56 -20.76
N ALA A 194 -18.15 7.96 -21.95
CA ALA A 194 -17.28 7.12 -22.78
C ALA A 194 -15.84 7.03 -22.22
N LEU A 195 -15.36 8.11 -21.58
CA LEU A 195 -14.07 8.10 -20.87
C LEU A 195 -14.11 7.14 -19.68
N LEU A 196 -15.19 7.19 -18.88
CA LEU A 196 -15.40 6.27 -17.76
C LEU A 196 -15.51 4.81 -18.23
N ALA A 197 -16.32 4.53 -19.25
CA ALA A 197 -16.44 3.18 -19.81
C ALA A 197 -15.10 2.64 -20.35
N SER A 198 -14.29 3.52 -20.95
CA SER A 198 -12.94 3.15 -21.39
C SER A 198 -12.00 2.89 -20.21
N ALA A 199 -12.09 3.65 -19.13
CA ALA A 199 -11.26 3.51 -17.94
C ALA A 199 -11.58 2.21 -17.17
N LEU A 200 -12.87 1.89 -17.02
CA LEU A 200 -13.33 0.66 -16.40
C LEU A 200 -13.04 -0.59 -17.24
N GLY A 201 -12.73 -0.44 -18.54
CA GLY A 201 -12.20 -1.54 -19.36
C GLY A 201 -13.18 -2.22 -20.29
N VAL A 202 -14.39 -1.71 -20.43
CA VAL A 202 -15.43 -2.24 -21.35
C VAL A 202 -14.89 -2.36 -22.79
N SER A 203 -14.12 -1.35 -23.22
CA SER A 203 -13.47 -1.37 -24.55
C SER A 203 -12.39 -2.45 -24.69
N GLY A 204 -11.63 -2.73 -23.63
CA GLY A 204 -10.57 -3.74 -23.64
C GLY A 204 -11.13 -5.16 -23.77
N LEU A 205 -12.18 -5.46 -22.99
CA LEU A 205 -12.86 -6.74 -23.05
C LEU A 205 -13.54 -6.98 -24.40
N ALA A 206 -14.27 -5.99 -24.92
CA ALA A 206 -14.88 -6.10 -26.24
C ALA A 206 -13.84 -6.35 -27.34
N ASN A 207 -12.67 -5.71 -27.25
CA ASN A 207 -11.59 -5.86 -28.24
C ASN A 207 -10.92 -7.23 -28.25
N LEU A 208 -11.05 -8.05 -27.18
CA LEU A 208 -10.55 -9.43 -27.18
C LEU A 208 -11.32 -10.31 -28.16
N PHE A 209 -12.63 -10.07 -28.31
CA PHE A 209 -13.51 -10.85 -29.18
C PHE A 209 -13.68 -10.23 -30.58
N CYS A 210 -13.16 -9.03 -30.79
CA CYS A 210 -13.16 -8.37 -32.10
C CYS A 210 -11.91 -8.69 -32.93
N LYS A 211 -12.12 -8.93 -34.24
CA LYS A 211 -11.04 -8.92 -35.24
C LYS A 211 -10.26 -7.61 -35.17
N LYS A 212 -8.96 -7.66 -35.51
CA LYS A 212 -8.03 -6.53 -35.38
C LYS A 212 -8.54 -5.25 -36.07
N GLU A 213 -9.17 -5.36 -37.24
CA GLU A 213 -9.77 -4.25 -37.99
C GLU A 213 -10.96 -3.57 -37.29
N ASN A 214 -11.67 -4.27 -36.41
CA ASN A 214 -12.90 -3.81 -35.75
C ASN A 214 -12.69 -3.40 -34.28
N ARG A 215 -11.44 -3.32 -33.83
CA ARG A 215 -11.14 -2.96 -32.44
C ARG A 215 -11.41 -1.48 -32.19
N LYS A 216 -12.11 -1.19 -31.10
CA LYS A 216 -12.40 0.17 -30.64
C LYS A 216 -11.15 0.82 -30.09
N SER A 217 -10.91 2.09 -30.41
CA SER A 217 -9.82 2.86 -29.81
C SER A 217 -10.07 3.11 -28.32
N HIS A 218 -9.02 2.98 -27.51
CA HIS A 218 -9.08 3.32 -26.10
C HIS A 218 -9.05 4.84 -25.92
N LYS A 219 -9.97 5.36 -25.11
CA LYS A 219 -10.11 6.81 -24.87
C LYS A 219 -9.27 7.31 -23.71
N VAL A 220 -8.72 6.41 -22.89
CA VAL A 220 -7.81 6.73 -21.78
C VAL A 220 -6.54 5.87 -21.82
N PRO A 221 -5.39 6.40 -21.37
CA PRO A 221 -4.17 5.62 -21.22
C PRO A 221 -4.36 4.39 -20.33
N LEU A 222 -3.59 3.32 -20.58
CA LEU A 222 -3.65 2.09 -19.79
C LEU A 222 -3.44 2.34 -18.28
N PRO A 223 -2.46 3.15 -17.84
CA PRO A 223 -2.30 3.43 -16.42
C PRO A 223 -3.51 4.15 -15.80
N VAL A 224 -4.19 5.04 -16.55
CA VAL A 224 -5.44 5.68 -16.09
C VAL A 224 -6.55 4.66 -15.91
N ALA A 225 -6.62 3.65 -16.77
CA ALA A 225 -7.56 2.55 -16.61
C ALA A 225 -7.27 1.70 -15.36
N ALA A 226 -6.00 1.44 -15.04
CA ALA A 226 -5.62 0.73 -13.82
C ALA A 226 -5.97 1.53 -12.55
N ILE A 227 -5.69 2.85 -12.55
CA ILE A 227 -6.06 3.75 -11.45
C ILE A 227 -7.59 3.74 -11.25
N ALA A 228 -8.37 3.84 -12.33
CA ALA A 228 -9.82 3.83 -12.21
C ALA A 228 -10.37 2.52 -11.63
N ARG A 229 -9.80 1.38 -11.99
CA ARG A 229 -10.29 0.06 -11.55
C ARG A 229 -9.93 -0.24 -10.11
N GLY A 230 -8.68 -0.05 -9.71
CA GLY A 230 -8.34 -0.20 -8.29
C GLY A 230 -9.06 0.84 -7.41
N SER A 231 -9.46 2.00 -7.95
CA SER A 231 -10.34 2.94 -7.23
C SER A 231 -11.76 2.40 -6.98
N VAL A 232 -12.25 1.44 -7.77
CA VAL A 232 -13.52 0.75 -7.46
C VAL A 232 -13.34 -0.10 -6.21
N ASP A 233 -12.27 -0.88 -6.12
CA ASP A 233 -11.97 -1.71 -4.96
C ASP A 233 -11.69 -0.88 -3.70
N VAL A 234 -10.98 0.25 -3.84
CA VAL A 234 -10.81 1.22 -2.74
C VAL A 234 -12.14 1.76 -2.24
N PHE A 235 -13.13 1.98 -3.11
CA PHE A 235 -14.46 2.45 -2.70
C PHE A 235 -15.24 1.38 -1.94
N LEU A 236 -15.27 0.14 -2.47
CA LEU A 236 -15.94 -0.98 -1.82
C LEU A 236 -15.30 -1.28 -0.45
N ASN A 237 -13.97 -1.32 -0.40
CA ASN A 237 -13.21 -1.43 0.85
C ASN A 237 -13.58 -0.33 1.85
N ALA A 238 -13.50 0.94 1.43
CA ALA A 238 -13.76 2.06 2.32
C ALA A 238 -15.20 2.02 2.88
N GLY A 239 -16.17 1.60 2.06
CA GLY A 239 -17.55 1.40 2.52
C GLY A 239 -17.67 0.33 3.60
N ILE A 240 -17.08 -0.84 3.38
CA ILE A 240 -17.16 -1.97 4.33
C ILE A 240 -16.38 -1.69 5.61
N ILE A 241 -15.16 -1.17 5.52
CA ILE A 241 -14.34 -0.88 6.70
C ILE A 241 -14.96 0.27 7.52
N THR A 242 -15.57 1.26 6.87
CA THR A 242 -16.36 2.28 7.58
C THR A 242 -17.55 1.65 8.30
N PHE A 243 -18.28 0.75 7.63
CA PHE A 243 -19.39 0.03 8.24
C PHE A 243 -18.95 -0.77 9.47
N THR A 244 -17.86 -1.56 9.37
CA THR A 244 -17.33 -2.31 10.51
C THR A 244 -16.85 -1.39 11.63
N GLY A 245 -16.28 -0.23 11.29
CA GLY A 245 -15.90 0.79 12.28
C GLY A 245 -17.10 1.39 13.00
N VAL A 246 -18.15 1.78 12.26
CA VAL A 246 -19.41 2.29 12.85
C VAL A 246 -20.03 1.26 13.79
N LEU A 247 -20.02 -0.01 13.38
CA LEU A 247 -20.49 -1.11 14.22
C LEU A 247 -19.71 -1.17 15.54
N ILE A 248 -18.39 -1.15 15.52
CA ILE A 248 -17.57 -1.15 16.75
C ILE A 248 -17.83 0.12 17.59
N LEU A 249 -17.98 1.29 16.95
CA LEU A 249 -18.30 2.54 17.64
C LEU A 249 -19.64 2.49 18.38
N VAL A 250 -20.66 1.82 17.83
CA VAL A 250 -21.95 1.63 18.53
C VAL A 250 -21.75 0.91 19.86
N TYR A 251 -20.90 -0.12 19.90
CA TYR A 251 -20.61 -0.85 21.14
C TYR A 251 -19.80 0.00 22.13
N LEU A 252 -18.78 0.71 21.64
CA LEU A 252 -17.93 1.58 22.46
C LEU A 252 -18.72 2.74 23.07
N VAL A 253 -19.47 3.47 22.25
CA VAL A 253 -20.31 4.60 22.67
C VAL A 253 -21.45 4.12 23.55
N GLY A 254 -22.08 3.00 23.20
CA GLY A 254 -23.11 2.37 24.04
C GLY A 254 -22.59 2.12 25.45
N HIS A 255 -21.41 1.53 25.58
CA HIS A 255 -20.78 1.28 26.88
C HIS A 255 -20.44 2.58 27.64
N ILE A 256 -19.90 3.60 26.95
CA ILE A 256 -19.64 4.93 27.56
C ILE A 256 -20.93 5.57 28.09
N LEU A 257 -22.06 5.37 27.40
CA LEU A 257 -23.37 5.87 27.80
C LEU A 257 -24.08 4.96 28.83
N GLY A 258 -23.43 3.90 29.31
CA GLY A 258 -23.96 2.99 30.33
C GLY A 258 -24.79 1.82 29.81
N TYR A 259 -24.88 1.61 28.49
CA TYR A 259 -25.54 0.45 27.89
C TYR A 259 -24.59 -0.75 27.77
N ASN A 260 -25.00 -1.93 28.25
CA ASN A 260 -24.23 -3.15 28.06
C ASN A 260 -24.67 -3.91 26.80
N LEU A 261 -23.97 -3.66 25.69
CA LEU A 261 -24.17 -4.37 24.42
C LEU A 261 -23.31 -5.65 24.30
N GLN A 262 -22.52 -6.00 25.33
CA GLN A 262 -21.62 -7.16 25.26
C GLN A 262 -22.37 -8.48 25.03
N ASN A 263 -23.64 -8.58 25.41
CA ASN A 263 -24.46 -9.78 25.20
C ASN A 263 -25.26 -9.76 23.89
N SER A 264 -25.30 -8.63 23.16
CA SER A 264 -25.81 -8.59 21.80
C SER A 264 -24.70 -9.03 20.84
N TRP A 265 -24.46 -10.34 20.73
CA TRP A 265 -23.37 -10.83 19.88
C TRP A 265 -23.71 -10.78 18.40
N ILE A 266 -22.72 -10.33 17.64
CA ILE A 266 -22.64 -10.46 16.19
C ILE A 266 -22.10 -11.85 15.90
N ASP A 267 -22.67 -12.55 14.93
CA ASP A 267 -22.09 -13.80 14.46
C ASP A 267 -20.65 -13.54 13.98
N ALA A 268 -19.68 -14.15 14.67
CA ALA A 268 -18.27 -13.86 14.46
C ALA A 268 -17.78 -14.30 13.07
N LEU A 269 -18.38 -15.36 12.50
CA LEU A 269 -18.04 -15.84 11.17
C LEU A 269 -18.62 -14.91 10.09
N LEU A 270 -19.85 -14.41 10.28
CA LEU A 270 -20.46 -13.42 9.41
C LEU A 270 -19.65 -12.13 9.41
N TYR A 271 -19.27 -11.63 10.60
CA TYR A 271 -18.39 -10.46 10.74
C TYR A 271 -17.07 -10.67 10.01
N LYS A 272 -16.40 -11.82 10.20
CA LYS A 272 -15.16 -12.16 9.51
C LYS A 272 -15.34 -12.15 7.99
N ASN A 273 -16.41 -12.73 7.47
CA ASN A 273 -16.68 -12.73 6.03
C ASN A 273 -16.87 -11.30 5.49
N MET A 274 -17.66 -10.47 6.16
CA MET A 274 -17.83 -9.06 5.77
C MET A 274 -16.50 -8.30 5.84
N PHE A 275 -15.77 -8.45 6.94
CA PHE A 275 -14.50 -7.77 7.16
C PHE A 275 -13.46 -8.15 6.10
N TRP A 276 -13.30 -9.44 5.79
CA TRP A 276 -12.36 -9.87 4.75
C TRP A 276 -12.82 -9.53 3.35
N TRP A 277 -14.12 -9.60 3.06
CA TRP A 277 -14.60 -9.12 1.77
C TRP A 277 -14.26 -7.64 1.55
N GLY A 278 -14.26 -6.82 2.61
CA GLY A 278 -13.74 -5.46 2.55
C GLY A 278 -12.22 -5.39 2.48
N LEU A 279 -11.51 -6.00 3.45
CA LEU A 279 -10.08 -5.82 3.64
C LEU A 279 -9.24 -6.45 2.51
N ASP A 280 -9.69 -7.57 1.95
CA ASP A 280 -9.00 -8.25 0.85
C ASP A 280 -8.94 -7.38 -0.40
N LEU A 281 -9.96 -6.53 -0.63
CA LEU A 281 -9.95 -5.52 -1.70
C LEU A 281 -8.85 -4.46 -1.53
N ILE A 282 -8.23 -4.33 -0.34
CA ILE A 282 -6.98 -3.57 -0.21
C ILE A 282 -5.81 -4.34 -0.85
N ALA A 283 -5.71 -5.64 -0.59
CA ALA A 283 -4.70 -6.46 -1.25
C ALA A 283 -4.94 -6.46 -2.77
N ASP A 284 -6.16 -6.69 -3.21
CA ASP A 284 -6.40 -6.83 -4.65
C ASP A 284 -6.42 -5.48 -5.37
N GLY A 285 -7.18 -4.51 -4.86
CA GLY A 285 -7.28 -3.20 -5.48
C GLY A 285 -5.96 -2.43 -5.47
N LEU A 286 -5.29 -2.40 -4.32
CA LEU A 286 -4.10 -1.59 -4.12
C LEU A 286 -2.78 -2.35 -4.28
N VAL A 287 -2.69 -3.61 -3.87
CA VAL A 287 -1.45 -4.39 -4.00
C VAL A 287 -1.39 -5.15 -5.33
N LEU A 288 -2.52 -5.52 -5.95
CA LEU A 288 -2.54 -6.22 -7.24
C LEU A 288 -2.79 -5.26 -8.43
N ILE A 289 -3.97 -4.64 -8.51
CA ILE A 289 -4.39 -3.83 -9.67
C ILE A 289 -3.56 -2.55 -9.82
N PHE A 290 -3.39 -1.77 -8.75
CA PHE A 290 -2.56 -0.56 -8.80
C PHE A 290 -1.09 -0.85 -9.07
N VAL A 291 -0.55 -1.94 -8.54
CA VAL A 291 0.83 -2.35 -8.81
C VAL A 291 0.99 -2.75 -10.27
N ALA A 292 0.11 -3.60 -10.82
CA ALA A 292 0.15 -3.97 -12.23
C ALA A 292 0.07 -2.72 -13.14
N GLY A 293 -0.84 -1.79 -12.83
CA GLY A 293 -0.91 -0.50 -13.50
C GLY A 293 0.36 0.34 -13.42
N THR A 294 0.99 0.34 -12.24
CA THR A 294 2.25 1.04 -11.98
C THR A 294 3.40 0.39 -12.73
N TRP A 295 3.45 -0.94 -12.83
CA TRP A 295 4.45 -1.65 -13.64
C TRP A 295 4.33 -1.32 -15.11
N TYR A 296 3.12 -1.28 -15.66
CA TYR A 296 2.90 -0.85 -17.03
C TYR A 296 3.37 0.60 -17.25
N LEU A 297 3.05 1.50 -16.32
CA LEU A 297 3.50 2.89 -16.38
C LEU A 297 5.02 3.00 -16.29
N LEU A 298 5.66 2.34 -15.33
CA LEU A 298 7.12 2.34 -15.16
C LEU A 298 7.81 1.77 -16.39
N ALA A 299 7.34 0.64 -16.93
CA ALA A 299 7.86 0.06 -18.16
C ALA A 299 7.81 1.08 -19.32
N MET A 300 6.66 1.75 -19.51
CA MET A 300 6.51 2.80 -20.53
C MET A 300 7.45 3.99 -20.28
N LEU A 301 7.55 4.49 -19.04
CA LEU A 301 8.37 5.66 -18.71
C LEU A 301 9.88 5.38 -18.73
N ILE A 302 10.31 4.14 -18.47
CA ILE A 302 11.72 3.72 -18.50
C ILE A 302 12.17 3.46 -19.94
N THR A 303 11.34 2.81 -20.75
CA THR A 303 11.68 2.43 -22.13
C THR A 303 11.36 3.50 -23.17
N GLY A 304 10.47 4.44 -22.84
CA GLY A 304 9.96 5.45 -23.78
C GLY A 304 8.90 4.92 -24.75
N VAL A 305 8.49 3.65 -24.64
CA VAL A 305 7.45 3.08 -25.51
C VAL A 305 6.07 3.67 -25.18
N LYS A 306 5.26 3.87 -26.21
CA LYS A 306 3.90 4.40 -26.06
C LYS A 306 2.94 3.41 -25.40
N ASN A 307 3.08 2.12 -25.71
CA ASN A 307 2.20 1.06 -25.24
C ASN A 307 3.04 -0.14 -24.79
N VAL A 308 2.62 -0.81 -23.72
CA VAL A 308 3.22 -2.08 -23.29
C VAL A 308 2.95 -3.20 -24.29
N TYR A 309 3.78 -4.24 -24.22
CA TYR A 309 3.51 -5.50 -24.90
C TYR A 309 2.12 -6.04 -24.54
N MET A 310 1.36 -6.55 -25.53
CA MET A 310 0.00 -7.08 -25.34
C MET A 310 -0.99 -6.11 -24.62
N GLU A 311 -0.96 -4.81 -24.92
CA GLU A 311 -1.81 -3.80 -24.26
C GLU A 311 -3.30 -4.18 -24.14
N ASN A 312 -3.91 -4.76 -25.18
CA ASN A 312 -5.33 -5.18 -25.14
C ASN A 312 -5.57 -6.28 -24.09
N VAL A 313 -4.63 -7.22 -23.94
CA VAL A 313 -4.71 -8.26 -22.92
C VAL A 313 -4.51 -7.64 -21.54
N ALA A 314 -3.51 -6.77 -21.36
CA ALA A 314 -3.33 -6.02 -20.11
C ALA A 314 -4.62 -5.29 -19.68
N ARG A 315 -5.31 -4.64 -20.64
CA ARG A 315 -6.59 -3.97 -20.40
C ARG A 315 -7.72 -4.91 -20.07
N ALA A 316 -7.76 -6.11 -20.62
CA ALA A 316 -8.79 -7.09 -20.28
C ALA A 316 -8.53 -7.70 -18.91
N LEU A 317 -7.27 -8.04 -18.61
CA LEU A 317 -6.84 -8.61 -17.33
C LEU A 317 -7.19 -7.68 -16.17
N LEU A 318 -6.95 -6.37 -16.28
CA LEU A 318 -7.32 -5.44 -15.20
C LEU A 318 -8.85 -5.39 -14.93
N LEU A 319 -9.72 -5.82 -15.86
CA LEU A 319 -11.18 -5.83 -15.66
C LEU A 319 -11.61 -7.19 -15.13
N LEU A 320 -10.98 -8.25 -15.64
CA LEU A 320 -11.16 -9.58 -15.09
C LEU A 320 -10.73 -9.63 -13.63
N GLU A 321 -9.56 -9.07 -13.31
CA GLU A 321 -9.03 -8.97 -11.95
C GLU A 321 -9.99 -8.24 -11.01
N LEU A 322 -10.62 -7.16 -11.49
CA LEU A 322 -11.61 -6.42 -10.72
C LEU A 322 -12.81 -7.31 -10.31
N VAL A 323 -13.20 -8.29 -11.14
CA VAL A 323 -14.31 -9.19 -10.80
C VAL A 323 -13.82 -10.35 -9.93
N VAL A 324 -12.61 -10.85 -10.21
CA VAL A 324 -11.96 -11.93 -9.45
C VAL A 324 -11.75 -11.49 -7.99
N SER A 325 -11.24 -10.27 -7.76
CA SER A 325 -10.98 -9.72 -6.42
C SER A 325 -12.21 -9.73 -5.51
N TRP A 326 -13.40 -9.54 -6.08
CA TRP A 326 -14.65 -9.55 -5.30
C TRP A 326 -15.06 -10.94 -4.81
N THR A 327 -14.35 -11.99 -5.24
CA THR A 327 -14.74 -13.39 -5.10
C THR A 327 -13.66 -14.30 -4.49
N VAL A 328 -12.61 -13.73 -3.90
CA VAL A 328 -11.47 -14.49 -3.33
C VAL A 328 -11.35 -14.43 -1.80
N TRP A 329 -11.99 -13.45 -1.14
CA TRP A 329 -11.81 -13.13 0.30
C TRP A 329 -11.84 -14.31 1.26
N SER A 330 -12.58 -15.37 0.94
CA SER A 330 -12.69 -16.55 1.81
C SER A 330 -11.38 -17.33 1.93
N HIS A 331 -10.35 -17.04 1.13
CA HIS A 331 -9.02 -17.63 1.29
C HIS A 331 -8.38 -17.27 2.64
N HIS A 332 -8.79 -16.16 3.26
CA HIS A 332 -8.40 -15.80 4.64
C HIS A 332 -9.08 -16.66 5.71
N LEU A 333 -10.13 -17.40 5.34
CA LEU A 333 -11.05 -18.13 6.23
C LEU A 333 -11.05 -19.65 5.97
N LEU A 334 -10.06 -20.17 5.24
CA LEU A 334 -9.95 -21.60 4.92
C LEU A 334 -9.88 -22.49 6.17
N SER A 335 -9.27 -21.99 7.24
CA SER A 335 -9.13 -22.71 8.52
C SER A 335 -10.37 -22.61 9.43
N ASP A 336 -11.31 -21.70 9.18
CA ASP A 336 -12.53 -21.57 9.97
C ASP A 336 -13.48 -22.74 9.65
N GLN A 337 -13.62 -23.70 10.58
CA GLN A 337 -14.34 -24.96 10.31
C GLN A 337 -15.81 -24.75 9.91
N ALA A 338 -16.47 -23.76 10.52
CA ALA A 338 -17.86 -23.40 10.24
C ALA A 338 -18.08 -22.74 8.86
N GLN A 339 -17.02 -22.29 8.18
CA GLN A 339 -17.15 -21.68 6.86
C GLN A 339 -17.64 -22.72 5.83
N PRO A 340 -18.68 -22.39 5.02
CA PRO A 340 -19.23 -23.31 4.02
C PRO A 340 -18.16 -23.87 3.07
N LEU A 341 -18.22 -25.17 2.79
CA LEU A 341 -17.23 -25.86 1.95
C LEU A 341 -17.13 -25.25 0.55
N MET A 342 -18.26 -24.81 -0.02
CA MET A 342 -18.28 -24.13 -1.32
C MET A 342 -17.45 -22.84 -1.32
N LEU A 343 -17.52 -22.04 -0.26
CA LEU A 343 -16.70 -20.83 -0.14
C LEU A 343 -15.23 -21.20 -0.01
N LYS A 344 -14.89 -22.22 0.79
CA LYS A 344 -13.51 -22.66 0.95
C LYS A 344 -12.89 -23.16 -0.36
N LEU A 345 -13.60 -23.99 -1.12
CA LEU A 345 -13.08 -24.59 -2.35
C LEU A 345 -13.11 -23.60 -3.53
N VAL A 346 -14.27 -23.02 -3.81
CA VAL A 346 -14.45 -22.20 -5.01
C VAL A 346 -13.76 -20.84 -4.83
N SER A 347 -14.27 -20.02 -3.90
CA SER A 347 -13.73 -18.68 -3.65
C SER A 347 -12.30 -18.77 -3.07
N GLY A 348 -12.11 -19.59 -2.03
CA GLY A 348 -10.86 -19.59 -1.27
C GLY A 348 -9.67 -20.27 -1.94
N GLN A 349 -9.89 -21.30 -2.76
CA GLN A 349 -8.81 -22.05 -3.39
C GLN A 349 -8.78 -21.87 -4.92
N PHE A 350 -9.88 -22.17 -5.62
CA PHE A 350 -9.86 -22.19 -7.09
C PHE A 350 -9.81 -20.79 -7.71
N VAL A 351 -10.60 -19.85 -7.21
CA VAL A 351 -10.59 -18.48 -7.72
C VAL A 351 -9.31 -17.76 -7.30
N THR A 352 -8.83 -17.93 -6.06
CA THR A 352 -7.52 -17.41 -5.64
C THR A 352 -6.38 -17.95 -6.51
N ALA A 353 -6.41 -19.23 -6.91
CA ALA A 353 -5.43 -19.79 -7.83
C ALA A 353 -5.49 -19.14 -9.22
N PHE A 354 -6.63 -18.57 -9.62
CA PHE A 354 -6.76 -17.84 -10.88
C PHE A 354 -6.00 -16.51 -10.87
N GLU A 355 -5.82 -15.87 -9.71
CA GLU A 355 -5.03 -14.64 -9.56
C GLU A 355 -3.56 -14.82 -9.95
N LEU A 356 -3.05 -16.06 -9.91
CA LEU A 356 -1.73 -16.40 -10.46
C LEU A 356 -1.64 -16.05 -11.95
N ILE A 357 -2.71 -16.28 -12.70
CA ILE A 357 -2.73 -16.09 -14.15
C ILE A 357 -2.73 -14.58 -14.44
N THR A 358 -3.58 -13.82 -13.76
CA THR A 358 -3.70 -12.38 -13.98
C THR A 358 -2.42 -11.64 -13.58
N GLN A 359 -1.85 -11.95 -12.42
CA GLN A 359 -0.57 -11.36 -12.00
C GLN A 359 0.63 -11.87 -12.77
N GLY A 360 0.69 -13.17 -13.05
CA GLY A 360 1.76 -13.76 -13.87
C GLY A 360 1.84 -13.11 -15.25
N LEU A 361 0.69 -12.83 -15.86
CA LEU A 361 0.63 -12.09 -17.13
C LEU A 361 1.04 -10.63 -16.98
N ALA A 362 0.66 -9.94 -15.90
CA ALA A 362 1.09 -8.55 -15.67
C ALA A 362 2.61 -8.44 -15.51
N LEU A 363 3.22 -9.37 -14.77
CA LEU A 363 4.66 -9.52 -14.63
C LEU A 363 5.31 -9.81 -15.99
N PHE A 364 4.79 -10.79 -16.73
CA PHE A 364 5.30 -11.17 -18.05
C PHE A 364 5.26 -10.02 -19.05
N ILE A 365 4.13 -9.32 -19.15
CA ILE A 365 3.94 -8.17 -20.03
C ILE A 365 4.98 -7.08 -19.71
N SER A 366 5.20 -6.79 -18.43
CA SER A 366 6.15 -5.79 -17.99
C SER A 366 7.59 -6.18 -18.36
N LEU A 367 7.99 -7.43 -18.08
CA LEU A 367 9.33 -7.94 -18.41
C LEU A 367 9.59 -7.97 -19.91
N VAL A 368 8.64 -8.45 -20.72
CA VAL A 368 8.79 -8.50 -22.18
C VAL A 368 8.86 -7.09 -22.78
N THR A 369 8.10 -6.14 -22.22
CA THR A 369 8.19 -4.73 -22.63
C THR A 369 9.59 -4.17 -22.40
N LEU A 370 10.18 -4.44 -21.23
CA LEU A 370 11.58 -4.06 -20.93
C LEU A 370 12.57 -4.78 -21.84
N TRP A 371 12.39 -6.08 -22.06
CA TRP A 371 13.27 -6.92 -22.87
C TRP A 371 13.38 -6.44 -24.32
N ASN A 372 12.25 -6.07 -24.91
CA ASN A 372 12.19 -5.58 -26.29
C ASN A 372 12.80 -4.19 -26.47
N ALA A 373 12.92 -3.41 -25.39
CA ALA A 373 13.49 -2.07 -25.41
C ALA A 373 15.00 -2.03 -25.08
N ARG A 374 15.66 -3.19 -24.99
CA ARG A 374 17.09 -3.25 -24.69
C ARG A 374 17.94 -2.65 -25.82
N PRO A 375 19.12 -2.10 -25.50
CA PRO A 375 19.75 -2.06 -24.18
C PRO A 375 19.12 -1.01 -23.24
N LEU A 376 18.97 -1.36 -21.96
CA LEU A 376 18.48 -0.45 -20.91
C LEU A 376 19.61 -0.04 -19.97
N LYS A 377 19.63 1.24 -19.57
CA LYS A 377 20.59 1.74 -18.57
C LYS A 377 20.19 1.27 -17.17
N TRP A 378 21.17 0.83 -16.38
CA TRP A 378 20.96 0.33 -15.01
C TRP A 378 20.74 1.45 -13.99
N THR A 379 19.65 2.20 -14.16
CA THR A 379 19.26 3.33 -13.31
C THR A 379 18.59 2.87 -12.00
N PRO A 380 18.55 3.73 -10.95
CA PRO A 380 17.86 3.40 -9.71
C PRO A 380 16.42 2.91 -9.91
N GLU A 381 15.62 3.62 -10.72
CA GLU A 381 14.24 3.25 -10.97
C GLU A 381 14.12 1.87 -11.63
N LEU A 382 15.02 1.49 -12.54
CA LEU A 382 15.01 0.16 -13.14
C LEU A 382 15.40 -0.92 -12.12
N LYS A 383 16.41 -0.68 -11.28
CA LYS A 383 16.81 -1.63 -10.22
C LYS A 383 15.64 -1.93 -9.28
N PHE A 384 15.02 -0.89 -8.74
CA PHE A 384 13.91 -1.01 -7.80
C PHE A 384 12.66 -1.62 -8.48
N PHE A 385 12.41 -1.30 -9.76
CA PHE A 385 11.32 -1.91 -10.51
C PHE A 385 11.51 -3.43 -10.67
N LEU A 386 12.71 -3.88 -11.05
CA LEU A 386 13.03 -5.31 -11.14
C LEU A 386 13.00 -6.00 -9.77
N GLY A 387 13.43 -5.30 -8.71
CA GLY A 387 13.28 -5.78 -7.33
C GLY A 387 11.81 -6.00 -6.94
N GLY A 388 10.92 -5.06 -7.29
CA GLY A 388 9.48 -5.20 -7.10
C GLY A 388 8.90 -6.40 -7.84
N LEU A 389 9.26 -6.59 -9.12
CA LEU A 389 8.83 -7.76 -9.89
C LEU A 389 9.31 -9.08 -9.26
N LEU A 390 10.55 -9.13 -8.78
CA LEU A 390 11.10 -10.29 -8.07
C LEU A 390 10.34 -10.56 -6.77
N GLY A 391 10.05 -9.53 -5.97
CA GLY A 391 9.33 -9.67 -4.71
C GLY A 391 7.96 -10.31 -4.88
N PHE A 392 7.20 -9.85 -5.87
CA PHE A 392 5.92 -10.47 -6.20
C PHE A 392 6.08 -11.90 -6.73
N ALA A 393 7.06 -12.17 -7.59
CA ALA A 393 7.31 -13.54 -8.06
C ALA A 393 7.55 -14.53 -6.91
N LEU A 394 8.28 -14.10 -5.87
CA LEU A 394 8.52 -14.90 -4.66
C LEU A 394 7.26 -15.03 -3.79
N ALA A 395 6.56 -13.92 -3.53
CA ALA A 395 5.43 -13.90 -2.61
C ALA A 395 4.17 -14.59 -3.15
N VAL A 396 3.97 -14.55 -4.47
CA VAL A 396 2.87 -15.25 -5.15
C VAL A 396 3.02 -16.76 -5.00
N ALA A 397 4.24 -17.29 -5.15
CA ALA A 397 4.49 -18.72 -4.92
C ALA A 397 4.12 -19.13 -3.48
N ALA A 398 4.52 -18.34 -2.49
CA ALA A 398 4.13 -18.58 -1.09
C ALA A 398 2.61 -18.47 -0.87
N GLY A 399 1.96 -17.53 -1.56
CA GLY A 399 0.51 -17.29 -1.54
C GLY A 399 -0.30 -18.46 -2.08
N ILE A 400 0.11 -19.06 -3.20
CA ILE A 400 -0.56 -20.23 -3.77
C ILE A 400 -0.43 -21.45 -2.87
N ILE A 401 0.76 -21.66 -2.28
CA ILE A 401 0.99 -22.76 -1.34
C ILE A 401 0.03 -22.65 -0.16
N GLN A 402 -0.18 -21.46 0.42
CA GLN A 402 -1.12 -21.30 1.54
C GLN A 402 -2.60 -21.26 1.12
N ALA A 403 -2.91 -20.96 -0.15
CA ALA A 403 -4.27 -20.98 -0.68
C ALA A 403 -4.78 -22.41 -0.93
N ASP A 404 -3.88 -23.40 -0.99
CA ASP A 404 -4.28 -24.80 -0.95
C ASP A 404 -4.86 -25.17 0.42
N MET A 405 -6.04 -25.78 0.45
CA MET A 405 -6.73 -26.11 1.70
C MET A 405 -5.99 -27.15 2.55
N GLY A 406 -5.21 -28.05 1.94
CA GLY A 406 -4.37 -29.00 2.67
C GLY A 406 -3.25 -28.29 3.40
N MET A 407 -2.48 -27.50 2.65
CA MET A 407 -1.38 -26.71 3.19
C MET A 407 -1.84 -25.63 4.17
N ASN A 408 -2.99 -24.99 3.94
CA ASN A 408 -3.53 -23.98 4.83
C ASN A 408 -3.71 -24.51 6.26
N ARG A 409 -4.11 -25.78 6.44
CA ARG A 409 -4.24 -26.38 7.78
C ARG A 409 -2.95 -26.38 8.59
N ILE A 410 -1.80 -26.40 7.92
CA ILE A 410 -0.48 -26.43 8.53
C ILE A 410 0.08 -25.01 8.65
N LEU A 411 -0.15 -24.18 7.64
CA LEU A 411 0.49 -22.86 7.51
C LEU A 411 -0.33 -21.74 8.14
N HIS A 412 -1.65 -21.88 8.26
CA HIS A 412 -2.54 -20.83 8.74
C HIS A 412 -2.12 -20.35 10.13
N ASN A 413 -2.15 -19.03 10.30
CA ASN A 413 -1.76 -18.37 11.56
C ASN A 413 -0.31 -18.63 12.01
N THR A 414 0.55 -19.23 11.18
CA THR A 414 1.99 -19.31 11.46
C THR A 414 2.76 -18.10 10.92
N GLN A 415 4.05 -18.02 11.22
CA GLN A 415 4.95 -17.04 10.62
C GLN A 415 5.08 -17.19 9.09
N TRP A 416 4.64 -18.28 8.47
CA TRP A 416 4.58 -18.42 7.01
C TRP A 416 3.68 -17.36 6.37
N ILE A 417 2.50 -17.14 6.94
CA ILE A 417 1.53 -16.19 6.38
C ILE A 417 2.14 -14.80 6.35
N VAL A 418 2.74 -14.38 7.47
CA VAL A 418 3.27 -13.02 7.58
C VAL A 418 4.65 -12.87 6.93
N GLY A 419 5.54 -13.85 6.99
CA GLY A 419 6.91 -13.74 6.49
C GLY A 419 7.01 -13.84 4.96
N PRO A 420 7.11 -15.05 4.37
CA PRO A 420 7.28 -15.25 2.94
C PRO A 420 6.15 -14.72 2.07
N HIS A 421 4.92 -14.69 2.57
CA HIS A 421 3.79 -14.20 1.80
C HIS A 421 3.59 -12.69 1.99
N VAL A 422 3.06 -12.23 3.13
CA VAL A 422 2.68 -10.82 3.30
C VAL A 422 3.89 -9.87 3.27
N HIS A 423 4.92 -10.10 4.08
CA HIS A 423 6.04 -9.15 4.16
C HIS A 423 6.90 -9.15 2.89
N VAL A 424 7.12 -10.28 2.23
CA VAL A 424 7.84 -10.26 0.93
C VAL A 424 6.99 -9.55 -0.14
N ALA A 425 5.68 -9.78 -0.19
CA ALA A 425 4.79 -9.05 -1.10
C ALA A 425 4.83 -7.53 -0.84
N VAL A 426 4.70 -7.11 0.41
CA VAL A 426 4.59 -5.69 0.76
C VAL A 426 5.97 -4.99 0.73
N LEU A 427 6.99 -5.56 1.36
CA LEU A 427 8.31 -4.93 1.45
C LEU A 427 9.09 -5.04 0.15
N ILE A 428 9.13 -6.20 -0.49
CA ILE A 428 9.91 -6.36 -1.71
C ILE A 428 9.02 -6.01 -2.90
N GLY A 429 7.87 -6.66 -3.04
CA GLY A 429 6.99 -6.45 -4.19
C GLY A 429 6.51 -5.01 -4.34
N LEU A 430 5.67 -4.57 -3.40
CA LEU A 430 5.00 -3.28 -3.43
C LEU A 430 5.97 -2.14 -3.15
N THR A 431 6.70 -2.20 -2.03
CA THR A 431 7.50 -1.05 -1.57
C THR A 431 8.68 -0.76 -2.51
N MET A 432 9.33 -1.77 -3.09
CA MET A 432 10.35 -1.50 -4.11
C MET A 432 9.76 -0.97 -5.42
N THR A 433 8.55 -1.39 -5.80
CA THR A 433 7.82 -0.76 -6.91
C THR A 433 7.57 0.72 -6.63
N LEU A 434 7.19 1.06 -5.40
CA LEU A 434 6.99 2.46 -4.99
C LEU A 434 8.29 3.26 -4.94
N TYR A 435 9.42 2.66 -4.52
CA TYR A 435 10.72 3.32 -4.62
C TYR A 435 11.09 3.61 -6.06
N ALA A 436 10.80 2.72 -7.00
CA ALA A 436 11.01 2.98 -8.42
C ALA A 436 10.22 4.19 -8.91
N VAL A 437 8.96 4.32 -8.47
CA VAL A 437 8.12 5.51 -8.72
C VAL A 437 8.76 6.76 -8.13
N VAL A 438 9.21 6.73 -6.86
CA VAL A 438 9.83 7.90 -6.23
C VAL A 438 11.10 8.31 -6.98
N TYR A 439 12.01 7.38 -7.30
CA TYR A 439 13.24 7.70 -8.03
C TYR A 439 12.96 8.21 -9.45
N LYS A 440 11.93 7.71 -10.12
CA LYS A 440 11.53 8.18 -11.46
C LYS A 440 10.86 9.55 -11.42
N LEU A 441 10.01 9.81 -10.43
CA LEU A 441 9.23 11.05 -10.33
C LEU A 441 9.96 12.17 -9.59
N LEU A 442 11.00 11.87 -8.80
CA LEU A 442 11.77 12.88 -8.06
C LEU A 442 12.17 14.08 -8.94
N PRO A 443 12.92 13.91 -10.05
CA PRO A 443 13.30 15.05 -10.89
C PRO A 443 12.09 15.76 -11.51
N VAL A 444 11.00 15.04 -11.81
CA VAL A 444 9.79 15.64 -12.40
C VAL A 444 9.04 16.51 -11.38
N LEU A 445 8.94 16.06 -10.14
CA LEU A 445 8.20 16.73 -9.08
C LEU A 445 8.99 17.85 -8.41
N THR A 446 10.31 17.89 -8.59
CA THR A 446 11.18 18.89 -7.95
C THR A 446 11.97 19.74 -8.95
N ASN A 447 11.45 19.92 -10.18
CA ASN A 447 12.04 20.76 -11.22
C ASN A 447 13.52 20.43 -11.51
N GLY A 448 13.80 19.14 -11.71
CA GLY A 448 15.09 18.61 -12.18
C GLY A 448 16.13 18.33 -11.10
N LEU A 449 15.77 18.28 -9.81
CA LEU A 449 16.73 17.85 -8.77
C LEU A 449 17.17 16.41 -9.00
N ASN A 450 18.48 16.20 -8.86
CA ASN A 450 19.08 14.88 -8.84
C ASN A 450 19.23 14.39 -7.41
N ILE A 451 19.16 13.06 -7.22
CA ILE A 451 19.37 12.45 -5.92
C ILE A 451 20.80 12.76 -5.41
N PHE A 452 20.92 13.08 -4.12
CA PHE A 452 22.18 13.50 -3.49
C PHE A 452 23.30 12.47 -3.65
N SER A 453 23.02 11.18 -3.44
CA SER A 453 24.04 10.13 -3.52
C SER A 453 23.53 8.85 -4.17
N VAL A 454 24.11 8.52 -5.34
CA VAL A 454 23.87 7.24 -6.04
C VAL A 454 24.41 6.06 -5.23
N LYS A 455 25.48 6.26 -4.45
CA LYS A 455 26.04 5.23 -3.56
C LYS A 455 25.06 4.87 -2.45
N LEU A 456 24.45 5.87 -1.79
CA LEU A 456 23.41 5.61 -0.78
C LEU A 456 22.18 4.94 -1.38
N THR A 457 21.78 5.33 -2.61
CA THR A 457 20.71 4.64 -3.34
C THR A 457 21.04 3.17 -3.59
N SER A 458 22.29 2.82 -3.87
CA SER A 458 22.71 1.43 -4.04
C SER A 458 22.71 0.64 -2.73
N TRP A 459 23.12 1.26 -1.61
CA TRP A 459 23.01 0.66 -0.28
C TRP A 459 21.55 0.42 0.09
N HIS A 460 20.70 1.43 -0.09
CA HIS A 460 19.26 1.32 0.10
C HIS A 460 18.70 0.12 -0.68
N PHE A 461 19.04 0.00 -1.98
CA PHE A 461 18.56 -1.11 -2.81
C PHE A 461 18.94 -2.49 -2.24
N TRP A 462 20.22 -2.74 -1.98
CA TRP A 462 20.69 -4.07 -1.57
C TRP A 462 20.27 -4.43 -0.15
N LEU A 463 20.34 -3.48 0.78
CA LEU A 463 19.91 -3.71 2.16
C LEU A 463 18.41 -3.99 2.23
N HIS A 464 17.60 -3.26 1.44
CA HIS A 464 16.15 -3.49 1.41
C HIS A 464 15.81 -4.84 0.78
N LEU A 465 16.42 -5.16 -0.36
CA LEU A 465 16.17 -6.41 -1.09
C LEU A 465 16.56 -7.64 -0.26
N LEU A 466 17.80 -7.68 0.23
CA LEU A 466 18.31 -8.82 1.00
C LEU A 466 17.68 -8.89 2.38
N GLY A 467 17.45 -7.74 3.03
CA GLY A 467 16.78 -7.66 4.32
C GLY A 467 15.34 -8.16 4.26
N GLY A 468 14.54 -7.71 3.28
CA GLY A 468 13.14 -8.15 3.18
C GLY A 468 12.99 -9.61 2.75
N ILE A 469 13.79 -10.09 1.79
CA ILE A 469 13.79 -11.52 1.42
C ILE A 469 14.27 -12.37 2.59
N GLY A 470 15.39 -12.00 3.24
CA GLY A 470 15.96 -12.72 4.37
C GLY A 470 14.99 -12.79 5.54
N MET A 471 14.40 -11.65 5.93
CA MET A 471 13.42 -11.60 7.02
C MET A 471 12.22 -12.49 6.71
N GLY A 472 11.66 -12.39 5.50
CA GLY A 472 10.57 -13.27 5.05
C GLY A 472 10.95 -14.75 5.12
N ALA A 473 12.14 -15.12 4.64
CA ALA A 473 12.62 -16.50 4.64
C ALA A 473 12.79 -17.08 6.06
N PHE A 474 13.45 -16.35 6.97
CA PHE A 474 13.68 -16.83 8.35
C PHE A 474 12.37 -16.95 9.13
N MET A 475 11.46 -15.99 8.97
CA MET A 475 10.10 -16.09 9.51
C MET A 475 9.36 -17.30 8.92
N GLY A 476 9.47 -17.53 7.61
CA GLY A 476 8.86 -18.67 6.94
C GLY A 476 9.35 -20.01 7.47
N MET A 477 10.65 -20.16 7.66
CA MET A 477 11.24 -21.38 8.22
C MET A 477 10.77 -21.64 9.66
N ALA A 478 10.64 -20.59 10.49
CA ALA A 478 10.02 -20.73 11.80
C ALA A 478 8.54 -21.14 11.70
N GLY A 479 7.80 -20.58 10.74
CA GLY A 479 6.40 -20.94 10.50
C GLY A 479 6.23 -22.40 10.08
N LEU A 480 7.11 -22.92 9.20
CA LEU A 480 7.15 -24.34 8.83
C LEU A 480 7.46 -25.27 10.01
N LYS A 481 8.11 -24.75 11.05
CA LYS A 481 8.38 -25.46 12.32
C LYS A 481 7.27 -25.27 13.35
N GLY A 482 6.16 -24.63 12.99
CA GLY A 482 4.99 -24.46 13.85
C GLY A 482 4.97 -23.15 14.65
N MET A 483 5.87 -22.19 14.39
CA MET A 483 5.82 -20.90 15.08
C MET A 483 4.56 -20.13 14.71
N LEU A 484 3.64 -20.01 15.65
CA LEU A 484 2.44 -19.19 15.51
C LEU A 484 2.78 -17.70 15.43
N ARG A 485 1.93 -16.94 14.73
CA ARG A 485 1.94 -15.48 14.76
C ARG A 485 1.14 -14.96 15.96
N ARG A 486 1.45 -13.75 16.43
CA ARG A 486 0.81 -13.11 17.60
C ARG A 486 1.05 -13.87 18.91
N THR A 487 2.22 -14.50 19.04
CA THR A 487 2.65 -15.24 20.23
C THR A 487 4.12 -14.93 20.51
N ILE A 488 4.45 -14.75 21.78
CA ILE A 488 5.83 -14.61 22.26
C ILE A 488 6.24 -15.96 22.86
N TYR A 489 7.42 -16.46 22.46
CA TYR A 489 7.94 -17.76 22.87
C TYR A 489 9.15 -17.54 23.78
N TYR A 490 9.05 -17.90 25.07
CA TYR A 490 10.05 -17.56 26.08
C TYR A 490 11.12 -18.65 26.31
N ASN A 491 10.91 -19.88 25.79
CA ASN A 491 11.80 -21.02 26.07
C ASN A 491 12.83 -21.28 24.97
N GLY A 492 12.97 -20.36 24.02
CA GLY A 492 14.00 -20.40 22.99
C GLY A 492 13.70 -21.27 21.77
N GLU A 493 12.44 -21.70 21.59
CA GLU A 493 12.03 -22.67 20.56
C GLU A 493 12.37 -22.21 19.13
N PHE A 494 12.38 -20.90 18.88
CA PHE A 494 12.58 -20.30 17.56
C PHE A 494 13.69 -19.24 17.51
N ASP A 495 14.54 -19.17 18.54
CA ASP A 495 15.50 -18.06 18.75
C ASP A 495 16.43 -17.86 17.56
N ILE A 496 16.98 -18.93 16.99
CA ILE A 496 17.89 -18.84 15.85
C ILE A 496 17.19 -18.17 14.66
N PHE A 497 15.95 -18.56 14.35
CA PHE A 497 15.19 -17.96 13.26
C PHE A 497 14.82 -16.51 13.56
N MET A 498 14.46 -16.18 14.80
CA MET A 498 14.09 -14.83 15.18
C MET A 498 15.29 -13.88 15.24
N ALA A 499 16.46 -14.36 15.67
CA ALA A 499 17.72 -13.62 15.62
C ALA A 499 18.13 -13.30 14.18
N LEU A 500 18.06 -14.29 13.27
CA LEU A 500 18.34 -14.08 11.85
C LEU A 500 17.32 -13.15 11.19
N ALA A 501 16.03 -13.29 11.53
CA ALA A 501 14.99 -12.36 11.08
C ALA A 501 15.23 -10.93 11.61
N ALA A 502 15.72 -10.77 12.84
CA ALA A 502 16.07 -9.47 13.41
C ALA A 502 17.29 -8.84 12.72
N ILE A 503 18.32 -9.63 12.38
CA ILE A 503 19.47 -9.14 11.59
C ILE A 503 19.01 -8.65 10.22
N ALA A 504 18.13 -9.41 9.56
CA ALA A 504 17.54 -9.02 8.28
C ALA A 504 16.62 -7.77 8.44
N GLY A 505 15.88 -7.67 9.54
CA GLY A 505 15.12 -6.48 9.93
C GLY A 505 16.01 -5.24 10.14
N ALA A 506 17.20 -5.41 10.74
CA ALA A 506 18.17 -4.34 10.90
C ALA A 506 18.69 -3.85 9.54
N ALA A 507 18.88 -4.75 8.56
CA ALA A 507 19.20 -4.36 7.20
C ALA A 507 18.10 -3.49 6.58
N LEU A 508 16.82 -3.82 6.77
CA LEU A 508 15.69 -2.97 6.34
C LEU A 508 15.70 -1.60 7.02
N LEU A 509 16.00 -1.54 8.32
CA LEU A 509 16.14 -0.27 9.05
C LEU A 509 17.27 0.58 8.47
N PHE A 510 18.45 0.01 8.22
CA PHE A 510 19.55 0.73 7.59
C PHE A 510 19.23 1.13 6.14
N ALA A 511 18.45 0.34 5.42
CA ALA A 511 17.95 0.69 4.09
C ALA A 511 17.04 1.91 4.15
N TYR A 512 16.10 1.95 5.10
CA TYR A 512 15.26 3.12 5.36
C TYR A 512 16.10 4.35 5.73
N LEU A 513 17.08 4.23 6.63
CA LEU A 513 17.95 5.35 6.99
C LEU A 513 18.73 5.87 5.78
N ALA A 514 19.29 4.98 4.96
CA ALA A 514 19.98 5.35 3.73
C ALA A 514 19.03 6.09 2.77
N TYR A 515 17.80 5.62 2.60
CA TYR A 515 16.78 6.27 1.79
C TYR A 515 16.36 7.64 2.34
N PHE A 516 16.01 7.69 3.62
CA PHE A 516 15.57 8.87 4.35
C PHE A 516 16.62 9.99 4.27
N PHE A 517 17.86 9.71 4.68
CA PHE A 517 18.92 10.72 4.64
C PHE A 517 19.25 11.16 3.22
N ASN A 518 19.20 10.26 2.24
CA ASN A 518 19.47 10.64 0.86
C ASN A 518 18.41 11.61 0.31
N LEU A 519 17.13 11.38 0.61
CA LEU A 519 16.04 12.31 0.24
C LEU A 519 16.13 13.64 1.01
N VAL A 520 16.36 13.58 2.33
CA VAL A 520 16.49 14.79 3.16
C VAL A 520 17.68 15.63 2.72
N LEU A 521 18.83 15.03 2.40
CA LEU A 521 20.00 15.77 1.89
C LEU A 521 19.79 16.27 0.45
N THR A 522 18.94 15.61 -0.33
CA THR A 522 18.54 16.11 -1.66
C THR A 522 17.71 17.39 -1.53
N ILE A 523 16.68 17.38 -0.68
CA ILE A 523 15.68 18.45 -0.59
C ILE A 523 16.07 19.56 0.41
N GLY A 524 16.74 19.19 1.50
CA GLY A 524 17.06 20.07 2.63
C GLY A 524 15.88 20.39 3.54
N ILE A 525 16.14 20.71 4.80
CA ILE A 525 15.11 21.10 5.78
C ILE A 525 14.32 22.33 5.30
N LYS A 526 15.00 23.35 4.77
CA LYS A 526 14.32 24.53 4.20
C LYS A 526 13.46 24.17 2.98
N GLY A 527 13.91 23.23 2.16
CA GLY A 527 13.14 22.75 1.01
C GLY A 527 11.89 21.98 1.43
N ILE A 528 11.97 21.16 2.48
CA ILE A 528 10.81 20.50 3.08
C ILE A 528 9.80 21.54 3.56
N ILE A 529 10.24 22.57 4.28
CA ILE A 529 9.35 23.66 4.71
C ILE A 529 8.72 24.37 3.50
N GLU A 530 9.47 24.60 2.43
CA GLU A 530 8.97 25.24 1.21
C GLU A 530 7.86 24.43 0.51
N ILE A 531 7.94 23.09 0.53
CA ILE A 531 6.90 22.19 0.00
C ILE A 531 5.54 22.43 0.70
N PHE A 532 5.56 22.75 2.01
CA PHE A 532 4.34 22.99 2.78
C PHE A 532 3.79 24.42 2.63
N LYS A 533 4.57 25.37 2.11
CA LYS A 533 4.06 26.71 1.78
C LYS A 533 3.13 26.69 0.57
N PRO A 534 2.20 27.66 0.43
CA PRO A 534 1.44 27.86 -0.79
C PRO A 534 2.34 28.01 -2.03
N SER A 535 1.85 27.59 -3.20
CA SER A 535 2.51 27.89 -4.49
C SER A 535 2.04 29.26 -5.00
N LYS A 536 2.90 29.94 -5.75
CA LYS A 536 2.59 31.21 -6.44
C LYS A 536 1.99 31.00 -7.83
N LEU A 537 2.00 29.75 -8.34
CA LEU A 537 1.53 29.40 -9.67
C LEU A 537 0.02 29.04 -9.67
N PRO A 538 -0.66 29.12 -10.85
CA PRO A 538 -2.06 28.71 -10.99
C PRO A 538 -2.29 27.24 -10.62
N LYS A 539 -3.50 26.92 -10.14
CA LYS A 539 -3.88 25.55 -9.71
C LYS A 539 -4.09 24.61 -10.89
N GLU A 540 -4.38 25.18 -12.05
CA GLU A 540 -4.62 24.47 -13.30
C GLU A 540 -3.32 23.96 -13.92
N GLN A 541 -2.18 24.57 -13.55
CA GLN A 541 -0.86 24.21 -14.04
C GLN A 541 -0.36 22.94 -13.34
N ILE A 542 -0.05 21.90 -14.13
CA ILE A 542 0.39 20.59 -13.63
C ILE A 542 1.90 20.63 -13.34
N LEU A 543 2.69 21.06 -14.33
CA LEU A 543 4.12 21.30 -14.25
C LEU A 543 4.42 22.75 -14.69
N PRO A 544 5.49 23.37 -14.18
CA PRO A 544 5.95 24.65 -14.71
C PRO A 544 6.33 24.50 -16.20
N GLU A 545 6.29 25.62 -16.93
CA GLU A 545 6.74 25.67 -18.33
C GLU A 545 8.23 25.34 -18.48
#